data_AF-A0ABD6BCU8-F1
#
_entry.id   AF-A0ABD6BCU8-F1
#
_cell.length_a   1.000
_cell.length_b   1.000
_cell.length_c   1.000
_cell.angle_alpha   90.00
_cell.angle_beta   90.00
_cell.angle_gamma   90.00
#
_symmetry.space_group_name_H-M   'P 1'
#
loop_
_entity.id
_entity.type
_entity.pdbx_description
1 polymer ?
#
loop_
_entity_poly.entity_id
_entity_poly.type
_entity_poly.pdbx_seq_one_letter_code
_entity_poly.pdbx_strand_id
1 'polypeptide(L)'
;MAPSDGENHTLTGGTDDPGTTTAPVKRGDNLIDSGAVSDPTVLKIDIEAGEADELDGLKSVLQNVRLAYIEVHGQHLTDISRSIDDVKTSL
;
A
#
# COMPACT_ATOMS: atom_id res chain seq x y z
N MET A 1 1.83 -5.85 31.57
CA MET A 1 2.06 -6.66 30.35
C MET A 1 1.26 -6.01 29.24
N ALA A 2 1.96 -5.33 28.33
CA ALA A 2 1.53 -4.85 27.00
C ALA A 2 2.78 -4.24 26.34
N PRO A 3 2.91 -4.29 25.01
CA PRO A 3 2.08 -3.44 24.15
C PRO A 3 1.01 -4.22 23.40
N SER A 4 -0.01 -3.47 22.99
CA SER A 4 -1.17 -3.87 22.19
C SER A 4 -0.71 -4.28 20.79
N ASP A 5 -0.91 -5.55 20.46
CA ASP A 5 -0.76 -6.04 19.10
C ASP A 5 -1.79 -5.33 18.21
N GLY A 6 -1.29 -4.74 17.12
CA GLY A 6 -2.11 -4.12 16.08
C GLY A 6 -3.21 -5.07 15.64
N GLU A 7 -4.38 -4.51 15.37
CA GLU A 7 -5.57 -5.26 15.02
C GLU A 7 -5.26 -6.16 13.80
N ASN A 8 -5.41 -7.49 13.96
CA ASN A 8 -5.39 -8.43 12.84
C ASN A 8 -6.54 -8.09 11.89
N HIS A 9 -6.30 -7.24 10.89
CA HIS A 9 -7.28 -6.90 9.86
C HIS A 9 -7.41 -8.06 8.87
N THR A 10 -8.12 -9.12 9.27
CA THR A 10 -8.48 -10.22 8.39
C THR A 10 -9.72 -9.86 7.60
N LEU A 11 -9.64 -9.89 6.26
CA LEU A 11 -10.82 -9.96 5.41
C LEU A 11 -11.51 -11.32 5.68
N THR A 12 -12.55 -11.35 6.52
CA THR A 12 -13.26 -12.59 6.82
C THR A 12 -14.07 -13.04 5.60
N GLY A 13 -13.48 -13.94 4.81
CA GLY A 13 -14.22 -14.84 3.92
C GLY A 13 -14.97 -15.87 4.76
N GLY A 14 -16.20 -16.22 4.37
CA GLY A 14 -17.04 -17.19 5.10
C GLY A 14 -16.36 -18.54 5.35
N THR A 15 -16.90 -19.29 6.32
CA THR A 15 -16.26 -20.35 7.12
C THR A 15 -15.75 -21.62 6.41
N ASP A 16 -15.67 -21.72 5.08
CA ASP A 16 -15.40 -23.01 4.41
C ASP A 16 -14.29 -23.03 3.33
N ASP A 17 -13.55 -21.94 3.11
CA ASP A 17 -12.32 -21.91 2.29
C ASP A 17 -11.61 -20.56 2.55
N PRO A 18 -10.28 -20.45 2.71
CA PRO A 18 -9.58 -19.17 2.54
C PRO A 18 -9.65 -18.77 1.04
N GLY A 19 -10.85 -18.47 0.58
CA GLY A 19 -11.12 -18.16 -0.82
C GLY A 19 -10.38 -16.89 -1.23
N THR A 20 -9.82 -16.89 -2.43
CA THR A 20 -9.28 -15.68 -3.04
C THR A 20 -10.42 -14.83 -3.58
N THR A 21 -10.26 -13.51 -3.50
CA THR A 21 -11.16 -12.55 -4.15
C THR A 21 -10.35 -11.64 -5.05
N THR A 22 -10.95 -11.18 -6.14
CA THR A 22 -10.32 -10.23 -7.07
C THR A 22 -10.85 -8.83 -6.80
N ALA A 23 -9.96 -7.89 -6.51
CA ALA A 23 -10.28 -6.48 -6.40
C ALA A 23 -9.69 -5.71 -7.60
N PRO A 24 -10.44 -4.79 -8.23
CA PRO A 24 -9.89 -3.93 -9.26
C PRO A 24 -8.88 -2.96 -8.64
N VAL A 25 -7.69 -2.88 -9.23
CA VAL A 25 -6.61 -1.97 -8.86
C VAL A 25 -6.43 -0.87 -9.90
N LYS A 26 -6.01 0.32 -9.45
CA LYS A 26 -5.70 1.48 -10.29
C LYS A 26 -4.42 2.13 -9.78
N ARG A 27 -3.64 2.73 -10.68
CA ARG A 27 -2.51 3.59 -10.28
C ARG A 27 -3.04 4.82 -9.54
N GLY A 28 -2.37 5.20 -8.46
CA GLY A 28 -2.70 6.39 -7.69
C GLY A 28 -2.61 7.67 -8.51
N ASP A 29 -1.59 7.82 -9.36
CA ASP A 29 -1.43 8.97 -10.27
C ASP A 29 -2.71 9.21 -11.11
N ASN A 30 -3.33 8.13 -11.62
CA ASN A 30 -4.55 8.22 -12.43
C ASN A 30 -5.75 8.77 -11.64
N LEU A 31 -5.80 8.57 -10.31
CA LEU A 31 -6.87 9.10 -9.46
C LEU A 31 -6.75 10.61 -9.32
N ILE A 32 -5.52 11.14 -9.30
CA ILE A 32 -5.25 12.58 -9.25
C ILE A 32 -5.49 13.22 -10.62
N ASP A 33 -4.94 12.63 -11.69
CA ASP A 33 -5.06 13.15 -13.06
C ASP A 33 -6.52 13.22 -13.53
N SER A 34 -7.33 12.26 -13.13
CA SER A 34 -8.77 12.26 -13.44
C SER A 34 -9.59 13.25 -12.60
N GLY A 35 -8.97 13.90 -11.61
CA GLY A 35 -9.65 14.75 -10.63
C GLY A 35 -10.55 13.99 -9.67
N ALA A 36 -10.45 12.66 -9.62
CA ALA A 36 -11.23 11.83 -8.70
C ALA A 36 -10.79 12.03 -7.24
N VAL A 37 -9.51 12.36 -7.04
CA VAL A 37 -8.92 12.70 -5.75
C VAL A 37 -8.07 13.96 -5.92
N SER A 38 -8.10 14.85 -4.93
CA SER A 38 -7.25 16.06 -4.91
C SER A 38 -5.79 15.70 -4.62
N ASP A 39 -4.86 16.48 -5.16
CA ASP A 39 -3.43 16.30 -4.91
C ASP A 39 -3.09 16.35 -3.39
N PRO A 40 -2.56 15.27 -2.80
CA PRO A 40 -2.31 15.19 -1.36
C PRO A 40 -1.01 15.88 -0.95
N THR A 41 -1.02 16.54 0.21
CA THR A 41 0.20 17.07 0.85
C THR A 41 0.75 16.17 1.95
N VAL A 42 -0.04 15.18 2.40
CA VAL A 42 0.32 14.16 3.40
C VAL A 42 -0.25 12.82 2.93
N LEU A 43 0.54 11.75 3.02
CA LEU A 43 0.19 10.41 2.56
C LEU A 43 0.36 9.37 3.70
N LYS A 44 -0.56 8.42 3.80
CA LYS A 44 -0.41 7.20 4.61
C LYS A 44 -0.56 5.99 3.69
N ILE A 45 0.40 5.07 3.73
CA ILE A 45 0.35 3.76 3.08
C ILE A 45 0.45 2.70 4.17
N ASP A 46 -0.54 1.82 4.19
CA ASP A 46 -0.72 0.74 5.14
C ASP A 46 -1.50 -0.35 4.40
N ILE A 47 -0.73 -1.13 3.63
CA ILE A 47 -1.21 -2.19 2.75
C ILE A 47 -0.35 -3.43 2.96
N GLU A 48 -0.92 -4.59 2.73
CA GLU A 48 -0.19 -5.85 2.83
C GLU A 48 0.50 -6.18 1.51
N ALA A 49 1.83 -6.21 1.53
CA ALA A 49 2.67 -6.83 0.49
C ALA A 49 2.70 -6.17 -0.89
N GLY A 50 2.36 -4.88 -1.02
CA GLY A 50 2.28 -4.15 -2.29
C GLY A 50 2.96 -2.77 -2.30
N GLU A 51 3.74 -2.46 -1.28
CA GLU A 51 4.20 -1.09 -0.98
C GLU A 51 5.08 -0.50 -2.10
N ALA A 52 5.97 -1.30 -2.70
CA ALA A 52 6.81 -0.85 -3.81
C ALA A 52 5.98 -0.55 -5.07
N ASP A 53 4.96 -1.38 -5.36
CA ASP A 53 4.06 -1.17 -6.50
C ASP A 53 3.17 0.06 -6.30
N GLU A 54 2.70 0.29 -5.07
CA GLU A 54 1.92 1.47 -4.69
C GLU A 54 2.74 2.75 -4.86
N LEU A 55 3.99 2.77 -4.38
CA LEU A 55 4.90 3.91 -4.55
C LEU A 55 5.21 4.19 -6.02
N ASP A 56 5.49 3.14 -6.81
CA ASP A 56 5.65 3.29 -8.25
C ASP A 56 4.38 3.88 -8.88
N GLY A 57 3.21 3.43 -8.43
CA GLY A 57 1.87 3.89 -8.82
C GLY A 57 1.55 5.35 -8.50
N LEU A 58 2.28 5.95 -7.56
CA LEU A 58 2.13 7.31 -7.04
C LEU A 58 3.31 8.23 -7.41
N LYS A 59 4.16 7.82 -8.34
CA LYS A 59 5.48 8.46 -8.57
C LYS A 59 5.41 9.95 -8.87
N SER A 60 4.40 10.43 -9.61
CA SER A 60 4.27 11.89 -9.84
C SER A 60 3.72 12.59 -8.61
N VAL A 61 2.76 11.97 -7.91
CA VAL A 61 2.13 12.50 -6.70
C VAL A 61 3.11 12.65 -5.54
N LEU A 62 4.03 11.69 -5.37
CA LEU A 62 5.03 11.71 -4.31
C LEU A 62 5.91 12.97 -4.32
N GLN A 63 6.06 13.63 -5.48
CA GLN A 63 6.82 14.89 -5.59
C GLN A 63 6.15 16.06 -4.84
N ASN A 64 4.83 16.01 -4.65
CA ASN A 64 4.04 17.05 -3.98
C ASN A 64 3.75 16.72 -2.51
N VAL A 65 3.99 15.47 -2.10
CA VAL A 65 3.80 15.00 -0.73
C VAL A 65 4.91 15.53 0.16
N ARG A 66 4.54 16.31 1.18
CA ARG A 66 5.49 16.84 2.18
C ARG A 66 5.86 15.80 3.24
N LEU A 67 4.97 14.85 3.50
CA LEU A 67 5.13 13.84 4.55
C LEU A 67 4.38 12.56 4.18
N ALA A 68 5.10 11.44 4.17
CA ALA A 68 4.53 10.11 3.97
C ALA A 68 4.81 9.23 5.19
N TYR A 69 3.78 8.55 5.72
CA TYR A 69 3.92 7.44 6.66
C TYR A 69 3.65 6.15 5.91
N ILE A 70 4.63 5.26 5.86
CA ILE A 70 4.56 4.01 5.10
C ILE A 70 4.89 2.88 6.06
N GLU A 71 3.89 2.05 6.35
CA GLU A 71 4.12 0.76 6.99
C GLU A 71 4.61 -0.23 5.92
N VAL A 72 5.65 -0.99 6.24
CA VAL A 72 6.30 -1.88 5.28
C VAL A 72 6.31 -3.30 5.83
N HIS A 73 5.58 -4.18 5.14
CA HIS A 73 5.47 -5.60 5.46
C HIS A 73 6.57 -6.39 4.72
N GLY A 74 7.83 -6.17 5.14
CA GLY A 74 9.00 -6.70 4.44
C GLY A 74 8.99 -8.21 4.19
N GLN A 75 8.39 -8.98 5.08
CA GLN A 75 8.26 -10.42 4.98
C GLN A 75 7.33 -10.89 3.84
N HIS A 76 6.42 -10.04 3.35
CA HIS A 76 5.48 -10.38 2.28
C HIS A 76 5.92 -9.85 0.90
N LEU A 77 6.90 -8.92 0.85
CA LEU A 77 7.35 -8.34 -0.42
C LEU A 77 7.92 -9.38 -1.40
N THR A 78 8.54 -10.44 -0.89
CA THR A 78 9.09 -11.51 -1.73
C THR A 78 8.02 -12.28 -2.48
N ASP A 79 6.80 -12.32 -1.96
CA ASP A 79 5.67 -13.05 -2.57
C ASP A 79 5.27 -12.42 -3.91
N ILE A 80 5.58 -11.13 -4.11
CA ILE A 80 5.35 -10.39 -5.35
C ILE A 80 6.65 -10.01 -6.08
N SER A 81 7.77 -10.68 -5.78
CA SER A 81 9.08 -10.39 -6.38
C SER A 81 9.58 -8.95 -6.14
N ARG A 82 9.24 -8.37 -4.98
CA ARG A 82 9.73 -7.08 -4.50
C ARG A 82 10.60 -7.24 -3.25
N SER A 83 11.25 -6.16 -2.86
CA SER A 83 12.15 -6.08 -1.71
C SER A 83 12.04 -4.75 -0.98
N ILE A 84 12.59 -4.70 0.24
CA ILE A 84 12.73 -3.45 0.99
C ILE A 84 13.54 -2.40 0.21
N ASP A 85 14.51 -2.82 -0.60
CA ASP A 85 15.33 -1.89 -1.37
C ASP A 85 14.58 -1.30 -2.55
N ASP A 86 13.60 -2.03 -3.12
CA ASP A 86 12.68 -1.46 -4.10
C ASP A 86 11.85 -0.34 -3.48
N VAL A 87 11.29 -0.57 -2.27
CA VAL A 87 10.53 0.46 -1.52
C VAL A 87 11.38 1.72 -1.30
N LYS A 88 12.65 1.56 -0.89
CA LYS A 88 13.56 2.70 -0.67
C LYS A 88 13.91 3.43 -1.96
N THR A 89 13.98 2.74 -3.10
CA THR A 89 14.35 3.31 -4.39
C THR A 89 13.19 4.08 -5.04
N SER A 90 11.95 3.75 -4.66
CA SER A 90 10.74 4.42 -5.15
C SER A 90 10.38 5.72 -4.38
N LEU A 91 11.18 6.11 -3.39
CA LEU A 91 11.08 7.39 -2.65
C LEU A 91 12.16 8.38 -3.10
#